data_AF-A0A838JDD4-F1
#
_entry.id   AF-A0A838JDD4-F1
#
_cell.length_a   1.000
_cell.length_b   1.000
_cell.length_c   1.000
_cell.angle_alpha   90.00
_cell.angle_beta   90.00
_cell.angle_gamma   90.00
#
_symmetry.space_group_name_H-M   'P 1'
#
loop_
_entity.id
_entity.type
_entity.pdbx_description
1 polymer ?
#
loop_
_entity_poly.entity_id
_entity_poly.type
_entity_poly.pdbx_seq_one_letter_code
_entity_poly.pdbx_strand_id
1 'polypeptide(L)'
;MNQHITSSEVKPITELVNIFDQEAFASEVERIEGAAAKADTIAYRVKKTITTRIAENPQTYLRFSHLISETIEAYRAGRLSEVEYLKQMHDVLEQVQQGTARTIPARLHRYQHAHAYFGVLQGILEAMSGDLPEGLSEERLADMAIEMEAVIERRKIRDWTSNRDIQKAMMNDIEDYLYALKAQHGVSLTEVEMDLVLEQVLEVAKQRDRL
;
A
#
# COMPACT_ATOMS: atom_id res chain seq x y z
N MET A 1 59.20 -12.74 -7.47
CA MET A 1 57.81 -13.24 -7.61
C MET A 1 56.95 -12.55 -6.56
N ASN A 2 55.71 -12.22 -6.95
CA ASN A 2 54.55 -11.77 -6.15
C ASN A 2 54.57 -10.27 -5.75
N GLN A 3 54.14 -9.33 -6.61
CA GLN A 3 52.76 -8.94 -6.97
C GLN A 3 51.87 -8.53 -5.78
N HIS A 4 51.57 -7.23 -5.74
CA HIS A 4 50.37 -6.47 -5.35
C HIS A 4 49.32 -7.18 -4.48
N ILE A 5 48.72 -6.51 -3.50
CA ILE A 5 47.49 -5.72 -3.69
C ILE A 5 47.40 -4.60 -2.66
N THR A 6 47.31 -3.36 -3.15
CA THR A 6 46.80 -2.20 -2.41
C THR A 6 45.32 -2.45 -2.14
N SER A 7 44.93 -2.52 -0.87
CA SER A 7 43.51 -2.63 -0.50
C SER A 7 42.82 -1.33 -0.91
N SER A 8 41.99 -1.41 -1.94
CA SER A 8 41.09 -0.32 -2.33
C SER A 8 40.24 0.07 -1.13
N GLU A 9 40.26 1.36 -0.78
CA GLU A 9 39.31 1.95 0.17
C GLU A 9 37.89 1.55 -0.24
N VAL A 10 37.23 0.81 0.64
CA VAL A 10 35.80 0.54 0.54
C VAL A 10 35.10 1.86 0.80
N LYS A 11 34.67 2.53 -0.28
CA LYS A 11 33.78 3.68 -0.16
C LYS A 11 32.48 3.22 0.51
N PRO A 12 32.06 3.84 1.62
CA PRO A 12 30.80 3.48 2.25
C PRO A 12 29.67 3.66 1.25
N ILE A 13 28.77 2.68 1.20
CA ILE A 13 27.51 2.75 0.47
C ILE A 13 26.73 3.89 1.13
N THR A 14 26.76 5.07 0.51
CA THR A 14 26.05 6.26 1.01
C THR A 14 24.57 5.91 1.17
N GLU A 15 24.03 6.21 2.35
CA GLU A 15 22.62 6.02 2.69
C GLU A 15 21.76 6.68 1.61
N LEU A 16 20.97 5.85 0.93
CA LEU A 16 19.97 6.27 -0.03
C LEU A 16 19.00 7.21 0.70
N VAL A 17 18.96 8.50 0.32
CA VAL A 17 18.00 9.47 0.90
C VAL A 17 16.61 8.84 0.89
N ASN A 18 15.97 8.88 2.06
CA ASN A 18 14.67 8.31 2.29
C ASN A 18 13.63 9.12 1.51
N ILE A 19 12.79 8.46 0.69
CA ILE A 19 11.75 9.15 -0.08
C ILE A 19 10.72 9.85 0.81
N PHE A 20 10.62 9.52 2.10
CA PHE A 20 9.73 10.19 3.05
C PHE A 20 10.33 11.46 3.68
N ASP A 21 11.63 11.67 3.53
CA ASP A 21 12.25 12.97 3.80
C ASP A 21 12.04 13.87 2.58
N GLN A 22 10.89 14.54 2.53
CA GLN A 22 10.44 15.30 1.35
C GLN A 22 11.46 16.35 0.92
N GLU A 23 12.05 17.06 1.88
CA GLU A 23 13.00 18.14 1.60
C GLU A 23 14.34 17.57 1.08
N ALA A 24 14.89 16.56 1.75
CA ALA A 24 16.14 15.95 1.32
C ALA A 24 16.00 15.24 -0.04
N PHE A 25 14.89 14.54 -0.26
CA PHE A 25 14.65 13.82 -1.50
C PHE A 25 14.36 14.76 -2.68
N ALA A 26 13.57 15.81 -2.49
CA ALA A 26 13.36 16.83 -3.51
C ALA A 26 14.68 17.52 -3.89
N SER A 27 15.54 17.82 -2.90
CA SER A 27 16.87 18.37 -3.16
C SER A 27 17.76 17.42 -3.97
N GLU A 28 17.72 16.11 -3.69
CA GLU A 28 18.46 15.10 -4.46
C GLU A 28 17.99 15.08 -5.93
N VAL A 29 16.67 15.03 -6.15
CA VAL A 29 16.07 15.01 -7.48
C VAL A 29 16.41 16.29 -8.25
N GLU A 30 16.37 17.45 -7.61
CA GLU A 30 16.66 18.72 -8.27
C GLU A 30 18.11 18.86 -8.76
N ARG A 31 19.05 18.12 -8.16
CA ARG A 31 20.45 18.07 -8.60
C ARG A 31 20.68 17.27 -9.88
N ILE A 32 19.67 16.55 -10.36
CA ILE A 32 19.76 15.70 -11.55
C ILE A 32 19.40 16.54 -12.78
N GLU A 33 20.27 16.52 -13.79
CA GLU A 33 20.03 17.19 -15.05
C GLU A 33 19.13 16.34 -15.97
N GLY A 34 18.09 16.98 -16.53
CA GLY A 34 17.15 16.35 -17.47
C GLY A 34 15.88 15.81 -16.81
N ALA A 35 14.73 16.13 -17.40
CA ALA A 35 13.43 15.76 -16.83
C ALA A 35 13.22 14.23 -16.81
N ALA A 36 13.63 13.53 -17.86
CA ALA A 36 13.57 12.06 -17.91
C ALA A 36 14.45 11.40 -16.83
N ALA A 37 15.67 11.91 -16.60
CA ALA A 37 16.58 11.35 -15.59
C ALA A 37 16.06 11.58 -14.15
N LYS A 38 15.46 12.75 -13.89
CA LYS A 38 14.72 13.02 -12.64
C LYS A 38 13.58 12.01 -12.45
N ALA A 39 12.78 11.80 -13.49
CA ALA A 39 11.64 10.89 -13.46
C ALA A 39 12.07 9.43 -13.19
N ASP A 40 13.11 8.95 -13.88
CA ASP A 40 13.66 7.61 -13.68
C ASP A 40 14.20 7.40 -12.26
N THR A 41 14.83 8.44 -11.68
CA THR A 41 15.34 8.38 -10.30
C THR A 41 14.19 8.23 -9.32
N ILE A 42 13.12 9.00 -9.49
CA ILE A 42 11.92 8.88 -8.65
C ILE A 42 11.30 7.50 -8.81
N ALA A 43 11.09 7.05 -10.05
CA ALA A 43 10.54 5.73 -10.34
C ALA A 43 11.33 4.61 -9.63
N TYR A 44 12.65 4.65 -9.73
CA TYR A 44 13.53 3.67 -9.08
C TYR A 44 13.40 3.70 -7.55
N ARG A 45 13.45 4.90 -6.96
CA ARG A 45 13.43 5.10 -5.50
C ARG A 45 12.08 4.73 -4.89
N VAL A 46 11.00 5.12 -5.55
CA VAL A 46 9.64 4.73 -5.17
C VAL A 46 9.51 3.22 -5.28
N LYS A 47 9.81 2.62 -6.44
CA LYS A 47 9.71 1.17 -6.67
C LYS A 47 10.48 0.36 -5.64
N LYS A 48 11.71 0.79 -5.31
CA LYS A 48 12.53 0.14 -4.27
C LYS A 48 11.83 0.19 -2.91
N THR A 49 11.35 1.37 -2.50
CA THR A 49 10.69 1.57 -1.21
C THR A 49 9.43 0.74 -1.08
N ILE A 50 8.58 0.76 -2.11
CA ILE A 50 7.32 -0.01 -2.11
C ILE A 50 7.64 -1.52 -2.07
N THR A 51 8.69 -1.99 -2.75
CA THR A 51 9.07 -3.42 -2.77
C THR A 51 9.53 -3.89 -1.39
N THR A 52 10.32 -3.09 -0.68
CA THR A 52 10.77 -3.42 0.67
C THR A 52 9.61 -3.46 1.67
N ARG A 53 8.55 -2.67 1.44
CA ARG A 53 7.39 -2.56 2.33
C ARG A 53 6.15 -3.33 1.87
N ILE A 54 6.29 -4.21 0.86
CA ILE A 54 5.16 -4.95 0.28
C ILE A 54 4.37 -5.76 1.32
N ALA A 55 5.04 -6.28 2.35
CA ALA A 55 4.41 -7.05 3.42
C ALA A 55 3.44 -6.21 4.29
N GLU A 56 3.61 -4.89 4.30
CA GLU A 56 2.76 -3.96 5.07
C GLU A 56 1.44 -3.70 4.34
N ASN A 57 1.49 -3.51 3.01
CA ASN A 57 0.31 -3.27 2.19
C ASN A 57 0.48 -3.78 0.73
N PRO A 58 0.17 -5.06 0.45
CA PRO A 58 0.35 -5.66 -0.87
C PRO A 58 -0.49 -5.02 -1.99
N GLN A 59 -1.71 -4.57 -1.67
CA GLN A 59 -2.63 -4.02 -2.67
C GLN A 59 -2.18 -2.62 -3.14
N THR A 60 -1.80 -1.76 -2.20
CA THR A 60 -1.21 -0.46 -2.49
C THR A 60 0.08 -0.60 -3.30
N TYR A 61 0.91 -1.60 -2.97
CA TYR A 61 2.12 -1.91 -3.73
C TYR A 61 1.80 -2.32 -5.17
N LEU A 62 0.86 -3.24 -5.39
CA LEU A 62 0.50 -3.70 -6.73
C LEU A 62 0.00 -2.54 -7.60
N ARG A 63 -0.85 -1.67 -7.04
CA ARG A 63 -1.35 -0.47 -7.71
C ARG A 63 -0.21 0.46 -8.15
N PHE A 64 0.67 0.85 -7.23
CA PHE A 64 1.77 1.76 -7.56
C PHE A 64 2.81 1.13 -8.48
N SER A 65 3.14 -0.14 -8.29
CA SER A 65 4.07 -0.85 -9.18
C SER A 65 3.52 -0.92 -10.61
N HIS A 66 2.21 -1.13 -10.77
CA HIS A 66 1.56 -1.11 -12.07
C HIS A 66 1.62 0.28 -12.68
N LEU A 67 1.18 1.32 -11.96
CA LEU A 67 1.18 2.70 -12.42
C LEU A 67 2.57 3.18 -12.87
N ILE A 68 3.61 2.92 -12.06
CA ILE A 68 5.00 3.25 -12.42
C ILE A 68 5.41 2.56 -13.72
N SER A 69 5.07 1.28 -13.87
CA SER A 69 5.43 0.51 -15.06
C SER A 69 4.69 1.01 -16.31
N GLU A 70 3.40 1.33 -16.19
CA GLU A 70 2.61 1.88 -17.29
C GLU A 70 3.14 3.25 -17.74
N THR A 71 3.48 4.14 -16.82
CA THR A 71 4.03 5.45 -17.14
C THR A 71 5.40 5.34 -17.83
N ILE A 72 6.29 4.45 -17.34
CA ILE A 72 7.59 4.19 -17.99
C ILE A 72 7.38 3.71 -19.43
N GLU A 73 6.48 2.76 -19.64
CA GLU A 73 6.21 2.22 -20.98
C GLU A 73 5.52 3.24 -21.89
N ALA A 74 4.65 4.10 -21.37
CA ALA A 74 4.06 5.21 -22.12
C ALA A 74 5.13 6.23 -22.58
N TYR A 75 6.09 6.56 -21.71
CA TYR A 75 7.22 7.41 -22.08
C TYR A 75 8.12 6.75 -23.13
N ARG A 76 8.50 5.48 -22.93
CA ARG A 76 9.32 4.72 -23.90
C ARG A 76 8.67 4.58 -25.27
N ALA A 77 7.34 4.46 -25.30
CA ALA A 77 6.57 4.42 -26.55
C ALA A 77 6.35 5.81 -27.19
N GLY A 78 6.92 6.87 -26.63
CA GLY A 78 6.77 8.25 -27.12
C GLY A 78 5.37 8.83 -26.93
N ARG A 79 4.54 8.22 -26.08
CA ARG A 79 3.18 8.71 -25.76
C ARG A 79 3.18 9.81 -24.70
N LEU A 80 4.30 9.98 -23.98
CA LEU A 80 4.52 11.04 -23.00
C LEU A 80 5.79 11.80 -23.36
N SER A 81 5.76 13.12 -23.18
CA SER A 81 6.95 13.96 -23.16
C SER A 81 7.74 13.76 -21.86
N GLU A 82 9.00 14.23 -21.84
CA GLU A 82 9.84 14.15 -20.63
C GLU A 82 9.24 14.94 -19.45
N VAL A 83 8.59 16.07 -19.73
CA VAL A 83 7.93 16.90 -18.72
C VAL A 83 6.70 16.21 -18.14
N GLU A 84 5.89 15.56 -18.99
CA GLU A 84 4.74 14.78 -18.55
C GLU A 84 5.17 13.54 -17.77
N TYR A 85 6.24 12.89 -18.19
CA TYR A 85 6.82 11.75 -17.46
C TYR A 85 7.27 12.16 -16.05
N LEU A 86 8.03 13.25 -15.95
CA LEU A 86 8.47 13.78 -14.65
C LEU A 86 7.30 14.15 -13.75
N LYS A 87 6.29 14.84 -14.30
CA LYS A 87 5.08 15.21 -13.56
C LYS A 87 4.38 13.97 -13.01
N GLN A 88 4.11 12.96 -13.84
CA GLN A 88 3.45 11.74 -13.36
C GLN A 88 4.28 11.01 -12.31
N MET A 89 5.61 11.00 -12.40
CA MET A 89 6.45 10.41 -11.34
C MET A 89 6.38 11.18 -10.03
N HIS A 90 6.26 12.52 -10.07
CA HIS A 90 5.98 13.32 -8.87
C HIS A 90 4.61 12.99 -8.29
N ASP A 91 3.57 12.88 -9.12
CA ASP A 91 2.22 12.53 -8.67
C ASP A 91 2.20 11.14 -7.99
N VAL A 92 2.96 10.17 -8.50
CA VAL A 92 3.12 8.85 -7.86
C VAL A 92 3.89 8.96 -6.55
N LEU A 93 4.99 9.71 -6.52
CA LEU A 93 5.78 9.93 -5.30
C LEU A 93 4.93 10.55 -4.20
N GLU A 94 4.16 11.58 -4.53
CA GLU A 94 3.26 12.26 -3.61
C GLU A 94 2.18 11.30 -3.09
N GLN A 95 1.53 10.53 -3.96
CA GLN A 95 0.56 9.52 -3.53
C GLN A 95 1.18 8.44 -2.63
N VAL A 96 2.43 8.03 -2.89
CA VAL A 96 3.14 7.08 -2.02
C VAL A 96 3.49 7.72 -0.68
N GLN A 97 3.95 8.97 -0.67
CA GLN A 97 4.25 9.70 0.55
C GLN A 97 2.98 9.94 1.39
N GLN A 98 1.88 10.37 0.76
CA GLN A 98 0.58 10.63 1.41
C GLN A 98 -0.10 9.33 1.85
N GLY A 99 -0.16 8.32 0.99
CA GLY A 99 -0.72 7.01 1.29
C GLY A 99 0.09 6.20 2.32
N THR A 100 1.34 6.61 2.60
CA THR A 100 2.16 6.06 3.70
C THR A 100 2.20 7.00 4.92
N ALA A 101 1.75 8.25 4.81
CA ALA A 101 1.82 9.24 5.89
C ALA A 101 0.75 9.06 6.97
N ARG A 102 -0.32 8.30 6.71
CA ARG A 102 -1.24 7.89 7.77
C ARG A 102 -0.60 6.76 8.56
N THR A 103 -0.09 7.12 9.73
CA THR A 103 0.53 6.20 10.68
C THR A 103 -0.47 5.11 11.03
N ILE A 104 -0.09 3.83 10.86
CA ILE A 104 -0.87 2.70 11.38
C ILE A 104 -1.14 2.99 12.85
N PRO A 105 -2.41 3.08 13.29
CA PRO A 105 -2.73 3.39 14.67
C PRO A 105 -1.98 2.45 15.61
N ALA A 106 -1.24 2.97 16.58
CA ALA A 106 -0.33 2.18 17.43
C ALA A 106 -1.02 0.97 18.11
N ARG A 107 -2.33 1.09 18.36
CA ARG A 107 -3.18 0.01 18.88
C ARG A 107 -3.27 -1.21 17.96
N LEU A 108 -3.01 -1.07 16.66
CA LEU A 108 -3.02 -2.15 15.68
C LEU A 108 -1.73 -2.99 15.70
N HIS A 109 -0.63 -2.48 16.29
CA HIS A 109 0.65 -3.20 16.32
C HIS A 109 0.61 -4.51 17.12
N ARG A 110 -0.35 -4.66 18.04
CA ARG A 110 -0.53 -5.91 18.81
C ARG A 110 -1.30 -7.00 18.06
N TYR A 111 -1.85 -6.67 16.89
CA TYR A 111 -2.68 -7.57 16.09
C TYR A 111 -1.89 -8.08 14.88
N GLN A 112 -2.11 -9.33 14.51
CA GLN A 112 -1.25 -10.04 13.57
C GLN A 112 -1.42 -9.55 12.13
N HIS A 113 -2.64 -9.16 11.78
CA HIS A 113 -3.11 -8.90 10.42
C HIS A 113 -3.96 -7.63 10.30
N ALA A 114 -4.46 -7.07 11.41
CA ALA A 114 -5.36 -5.93 11.44
C ALA A 114 -4.74 -4.68 10.84
N HIS A 115 -3.42 -4.49 10.96
CA HIS A 115 -2.74 -3.39 10.27
C HIS A 115 -2.86 -3.48 8.74
N ALA A 116 -2.91 -4.69 8.18
CA ALA A 116 -3.08 -4.89 6.74
C ALA A 116 -4.54 -4.64 6.32
N TYR A 117 -5.51 -5.13 7.10
CA TYR A 117 -6.93 -4.84 6.84
C TYR A 117 -7.24 -3.35 6.96
N PHE A 118 -6.62 -2.66 7.93
CA PHE A 118 -6.73 -1.20 8.04
C PHE A 118 -6.25 -0.48 6.77
N GLY A 119 -5.09 -0.88 6.23
CA GLY A 119 -4.57 -0.33 4.98
C GLY A 119 -5.48 -0.59 3.77
N VAL A 120 -6.14 -1.76 3.72
CA VAL A 120 -7.14 -2.06 2.68
C VAL A 120 -8.35 -1.14 2.80
N LEU A 121 -8.90 -1.01 4.02
CA LEU A 121 -10.08 -0.18 4.26
C LEU A 121 -9.81 1.28 3.92
N GLN A 122 -8.64 1.80 4.30
CA GLN A 122 -8.22 3.14 3.90
C GLN A 122 -8.13 3.28 2.38
N GLY A 123 -7.46 2.34 1.70
CA GLY A 123 -7.28 2.42 0.26
C GLY A 123 -8.59 2.39 -0.53
N ILE A 124 -9.57 1.61 -0.10
CA ILE A 124 -10.91 1.56 -0.73
C ILE A 124 -11.62 2.91 -0.58
N LEU A 125 -11.64 3.46 0.63
CA LEU A 125 -12.37 4.69 0.92
C LEU A 125 -11.73 5.92 0.28
N GLU A 126 -10.40 6.00 0.27
CA GLU A 126 -9.67 7.05 -0.44
C GLU A 126 -9.94 7.02 -1.94
N ALA A 127 -9.99 5.83 -2.55
CA ALA A 127 -10.22 5.67 -3.98
C ALA A 127 -11.65 6.07 -4.42
N MET A 128 -12.63 5.99 -3.51
CA MET A 128 -14.05 6.18 -3.85
C MET A 128 -14.56 7.59 -3.53
N SER A 129 -14.06 8.22 -2.46
CA SER A 129 -14.58 9.52 -1.99
C SER A 129 -13.52 10.60 -1.79
N GLY A 130 -12.22 10.29 -1.86
CA GLY A 130 -11.11 11.24 -1.60
C GLY A 130 -10.97 11.67 -0.13
N ASP A 131 -12.05 11.60 0.64
CA ASP A 131 -12.15 11.76 2.09
C ASP A 131 -12.86 10.55 2.73
N LEU A 132 -12.79 10.43 4.06
CA LEU A 132 -13.54 9.39 4.78
C LEU A 132 -15.04 9.68 4.72
N PRO A 133 -15.90 8.68 4.45
CA PRO A 133 -17.35 8.87 4.49
C PRO A 133 -17.85 9.34 5.86
N GLU A 134 -19.00 10.01 5.86
CA GLU A 134 -19.63 10.48 7.11
C GLU A 134 -19.89 9.30 8.06
N GLY A 135 -19.44 9.45 9.32
CA GLY A 135 -19.50 8.41 10.35
C GLY A 135 -18.28 7.48 10.43
N LEU A 136 -17.32 7.57 9.50
CA LEU A 136 -16.05 6.85 9.55
C LEU A 136 -14.91 7.75 10.03
N SER A 137 -14.22 7.31 11.09
CA SER A 137 -12.99 7.90 11.60
C SER A 137 -11.84 6.90 11.48
N GLU A 138 -10.59 7.36 11.58
CA GLU A 138 -9.44 6.45 11.64
C GLU A 138 -9.53 5.45 12.80
N GLU A 139 -10.07 5.86 13.95
CA GLU A 139 -10.32 4.96 15.07
C GLU A 139 -11.34 3.88 14.72
N ARG A 140 -12.39 4.25 13.97
CA ARG A 140 -13.39 3.29 13.51
C ARG A 140 -12.82 2.31 12.51
N LEU A 141 -11.99 2.77 11.57
CA LEU A 141 -11.30 1.88 10.64
C LEU A 141 -10.38 0.91 11.36
N ALA A 142 -9.71 1.36 12.43
CA ALA A 142 -8.91 0.48 13.28
C ALA A 142 -9.78 -0.57 13.99
N ASP A 143 -10.96 -0.19 14.51
CA ASP A 143 -11.92 -1.14 15.10
C ASP A 143 -12.40 -2.16 14.07
N MET A 144 -12.76 -1.71 12.86
CA MET A 144 -13.18 -2.59 11.76
C MET A 144 -12.09 -3.61 11.41
N ALA A 145 -10.85 -3.15 11.28
CA ALA A 145 -9.73 -4.01 10.95
C ALA A 145 -9.46 -5.07 12.04
N ILE A 146 -9.61 -4.71 13.31
CA ILE A 146 -9.51 -5.64 14.44
C ILE A 146 -10.62 -6.69 14.37
N GLU A 147 -11.86 -6.29 14.11
CA GLU A 147 -12.97 -7.24 14.04
C GLU A 147 -12.88 -8.17 12.83
N MET A 148 -12.39 -7.67 11.69
CA MET A 148 -12.11 -8.51 10.52
C MET A 148 -11.06 -9.57 10.82
N GLU A 149 -9.96 -9.23 11.52
CA GLU A 149 -8.99 -10.23 11.99
C GLU A 149 -9.66 -11.26 12.91
N ALA A 150 -10.45 -10.81 13.88
CA ALA A 150 -11.11 -11.70 14.82
C ALA A 150 -12.10 -12.67 14.14
N VAL A 151 -12.85 -12.21 13.14
CA VAL A 151 -13.76 -13.05 12.34
C VAL A 151 -12.99 -14.10 11.56
N ILE A 152 -11.92 -13.71 10.88
CA ILE A 152 -11.09 -14.61 10.08
C ILE A 152 -10.46 -15.65 10.98
N GLU A 153 -9.77 -15.25 12.05
CA GLU A 153 -9.08 -16.18 12.94
C GLU A 153 -10.05 -17.15 13.64
N ARG A 154 -11.26 -16.70 14.00
CA ARG A 154 -12.29 -17.57 14.59
C ARG A 154 -12.75 -18.68 13.64
N ARG A 155 -12.78 -18.42 12.33
CA ARG A 155 -13.25 -19.36 11.31
C ARG A 155 -12.13 -20.13 10.62
N LYS A 156 -10.88 -19.73 10.86
CA LYS A 156 -9.70 -20.29 10.24
C LYS A 156 -9.55 -21.76 10.63
N ILE A 157 -9.52 -22.61 9.62
CA ILE A 157 -9.20 -24.04 9.75
C ILE A 157 -8.09 -24.40 8.77
N ARG A 158 -7.54 -25.61 8.89
CA ARG A 158 -6.57 -26.13 7.91
C ARG A 158 -7.18 -26.10 6.50
N ASP A 159 -6.41 -25.63 5.52
CA ASP A 159 -6.77 -25.52 4.10
C ASP A 159 -7.95 -24.57 3.77
N TRP A 160 -8.31 -23.66 4.70
CA TRP A 160 -9.40 -22.68 4.51
C TRP A 160 -9.24 -21.83 3.24
N THR A 161 -8.01 -21.53 2.82
CA THR A 161 -7.69 -20.77 1.61
C THR A 161 -8.18 -21.44 0.31
N SER A 162 -8.48 -22.74 0.36
CA SER A 162 -9.07 -23.50 -0.75
C SER A 162 -10.54 -23.89 -0.49
N ASN A 163 -11.00 -23.78 0.76
CA ASN A 163 -12.35 -24.18 1.16
C ASN A 163 -13.35 -23.03 0.96
N ARG A 164 -14.15 -23.12 -0.10
CA ARG A 164 -15.14 -22.10 -0.48
C ARG A 164 -16.23 -21.90 0.57
N ASP A 165 -16.62 -22.94 1.30
CA ASP A 165 -17.66 -22.83 2.32
C ASP A 165 -17.17 -22.02 3.53
N ILE A 166 -15.91 -22.23 3.93
CA ILE A 166 -15.28 -21.45 5.01
C ILE A 166 -15.09 -20.00 4.58
N GLN A 167 -14.61 -19.76 3.35
CA GLN A 167 -14.48 -18.40 2.81
C GLN A 167 -15.83 -17.68 2.77
N LYS A 168 -16.89 -18.37 2.31
CA LYS A 168 -18.24 -17.80 2.29
C LYS A 168 -18.75 -17.50 3.69
N ALA A 169 -18.50 -18.39 4.65
CA ALA A 169 -18.88 -18.16 6.04
C ALA A 169 -18.11 -17.00 6.68
N MET A 170 -16.84 -16.79 6.33
CA MET A 170 -16.06 -15.61 6.74
C MET A 170 -16.64 -14.33 6.15
N MET A 171 -16.90 -14.32 4.83
CA MET A 171 -17.48 -13.16 4.15
C MET A 171 -18.84 -12.78 4.74
N ASN A 172 -19.72 -13.76 4.98
CA ASN A 172 -21.04 -13.51 5.59
C ASN A 172 -20.91 -12.87 6.99
N ASP A 173 -19.97 -13.33 7.83
CA ASP A 173 -19.77 -12.71 9.15
C ASP A 173 -19.24 -11.29 9.09
N ILE A 174 -18.34 -11.01 8.14
CA ILE A 174 -17.82 -9.66 7.92
C ILE A 174 -18.93 -8.77 7.36
N GLU A 175 -19.75 -9.29 6.45
CA GLU A 175 -20.90 -8.60 5.87
C GLU A 175 -21.92 -8.24 6.95
N ASP A 176 -22.29 -9.19 7.80
CA ASP A 176 -23.17 -8.97 8.96
C ASP A 176 -22.62 -7.86 9.88
N TYR A 177 -21.31 -7.86 10.12
CA TYR A 177 -20.63 -6.80 10.88
C TYR A 177 -20.74 -5.43 10.20
N LEU A 178 -20.50 -5.35 8.88
CA LEU A 178 -20.60 -4.09 8.12
C LEU A 178 -22.03 -3.53 8.12
N TYR A 179 -23.05 -4.38 7.97
CA TYR A 179 -24.45 -3.98 8.08
C TYR A 179 -24.82 -3.52 9.50
N ALA A 180 -24.34 -4.20 10.52
CA ALA A 180 -24.53 -3.76 11.91
C ALA A 180 -23.88 -2.39 12.16
N LEU A 181 -22.68 -2.17 11.61
CA LEU A 181 -21.98 -0.89 11.72
C LEU A 181 -22.75 0.24 11.03
N LYS A 182 -23.26 0.01 9.82
CA LYS A 182 -24.12 0.94 9.08
C LYS A 182 -25.37 1.30 9.87
N ALA A 183 -26.04 0.31 10.48
CA ALA A 183 -27.25 0.52 11.25
C ALA A 183 -27.02 1.27 12.58
N GLN A 184 -25.93 0.96 13.29
CA GLN A 184 -25.68 1.49 14.64
C GLN A 184 -24.97 2.85 14.64
N HIS A 185 -24.12 3.10 13.65
CA HIS A 185 -23.23 4.26 13.63
C HIS A 185 -23.47 5.22 12.45
N GLY A 186 -24.49 4.96 11.63
CA GLY A 186 -24.84 5.81 10.50
C GLY A 186 -23.76 5.86 9.42
N VAL A 187 -22.88 4.85 9.39
CA VAL A 187 -21.78 4.78 8.43
C VAL A 187 -22.33 4.65 7.02
N SER A 188 -22.02 5.60 6.14
CA SER A 188 -22.49 5.61 4.76
C SER A 188 -21.60 4.73 3.85
N LEU A 189 -21.70 3.41 4.02
CA LEU A 189 -21.14 2.44 3.07
C LEU A 189 -22.21 2.00 2.06
N THR A 190 -21.89 2.11 0.78
CA THR A 190 -22.64 1.57 -0.35
C THR A 190 -22.46 0.06 -0.47
N GLU A 191 -23.37 -0.62 -1.18
CA GLU A 191 -23.25 -2.06 -1.44
C GLU A 191 -21.96 -2.40 -2.18
N VAL A 192 -21.57 -1.57 -3.15
CA VAL A 192 -20.33 -1.73 -3.92
C VAL A 192 -19.09 -1.62 -3.02
N GLU A 193 -19.07 -0.68 -2.07
CA GLU A 193 -17.98 -0.54 -1.10
C GLU A 193 -17.89 -1.75 -0.19
N MET A 194 -19.02 -2.26 0.30
CA MET A 194 -19.05 -3.45 1.16
C MET A 194 -18.53 -4.68 0.41
N ASP A 195 -18.98 -4.91 -0.82
CA ASP A 195 -18.49 -6.02 -1.67
C ASP A 195 -16.97 -5.94 -1.89
N LEU A 196 -16.46 -4.74 -2.20
CA LEU A 196 -15.04 -4.52 -2.41
C LEU A 196 -14.23 -4.77 -1.14
N VAL A 197 -14.74 -4.33 0.03
CA VAL A 197 -14.12 -4.61 1.33
C VAL A 197 -14.05 -6.12 1.57
N LEU A 198 -15.16 -6.84 1.35
CA LEU A 198 -15.21 -8.30 1.55
C LEU A 198 -14.19 -9.03 0.68
N GLU A 199 -14.12 -8.69 -0.60
CA GLU A 199 -13.18 -9.30 -1.54
C GLU A 199 -11.72 -9.03 -1.14
N GLN A 200 -11.37 -7.77 -0.89
CA GLN A 200 -9.98 -7.38 -0.62
C GLN A 200 -9.48 -7.89 0.74
N VAL A 201 -10.33 -7.88 1.77
CA VAL A 201 -9.99 -8.44 3.08
C VAL A 201 -9.72 -9.94 2.96
N LEU A 202 -10.55 -10.68 2.22
CA LEU A 202 -10.36 -12.10 2.01
C LEU A 202 -9.06 -12.40 1.23
N GLU A 203 -8.74 -11.62 0.21
CA GLU A 203 -7.51 -11.80 -0.56
C GLU A 203 -6.25 -11.50 0.28
N VAL A 204 -6.27 -10.44 1.10
CA VAL A 204 -5.17 -10.16 2.04
C VAL A 204 -5.01 -11.29 3.05
N ALA A 205 -6.11 -11.82 3.59
CA ALA A 205 -6.08 -12.94 4.51
C ALA A 205 -5.42 -14.19 3.89
N LYS A 206 -5.76 -14.52 2.64
CA LYS A 206 -5.14 -15.63 1.89
C LYS A 206 -3.65 -15.42 1.64
N GLN A 207 -3.23 -14.21 1.30
CA GLN A 207 -1.83 -13.89 1.04
C GLN A 207 -0.99 -14.04 2.31
N ARG A 208 -1.52 -13.57 3.45
CA ARG A 208 -0.80 -13.59 4.73
C ARG A 208 -0.73 -14.97 5.37
N ASP A 209 -1.66 -15.87 5.04
CA ASP A 209 -1.60 -17.28 5.47
C ASP A 209 -0.47 -18.08 4.78
N ARG A 210 0.06 -17.57 3.65
CA ARG A 210 1.17 -18.19 2.91
C ARG A 210 2.55 -17.76 3.40
N LEU A 211 2.62 -16.75 4.28
CA LEU A 211 3.85 -16.19 4.84
C LEU A 211 4.19 -16.87 6.17
#